data_AF-A0A3M0G9C9-F1
#
_entry.id   AF-A0A3M0G9C9-F1
#
_cell.length_a   1.000
_cell.length_b   1.000
_cell.length_c   1.000
_cell.angle_alpha   90.00
_cell.angle_beta   90.00
_cell.angle_gamma   90.00
#
_symmetry.space_group_name_H-M   'P 1'
#
loop_
_entity.id
_entity.type
_entity.pdbx_description
1 polymer ?
#
loop_
_entity_poly.entity_id
_entity_poly.type
_entity_poly.pdbx_seq_one_letter_code
_entity_poly.pdbx_strand_id
1 'polypeptide(L)'
;MRYLKKLSVTALATTAILGAIAAPAANAKSHPVRSLIDSKTCKTITKLANEGKPVPDPSILHDEDSVKPYFRDGVLKYKVADNFPYREQLDAAVADWNQALGGKASLKEVKPSEADDDTISIIYNPDRRGYVQGSAYPDHKLVSIKTPNATYPEALQGTIAHELGHMMGAGHSCAGALMAGANQNPISYYVTPLDVAAIIQGQFD
;
A
#
# COMPACT_ATOMS: atom_id res chain seq x y z
N MET A 1 -58.11 27.43 -35.53
CA MET A 1 -57.88 27.19 -34.10
C MET A 1 -56.39 26.90 -33.87
N ARG A 2 -55.75 27.78 -33.09
CA ARG A 2 -54.64 27.58 -32.13
C ARG A 2 -53.29 26.98 -32.59
N TYR A 3 -52.32 27.90 -32.62
CA TYR A 3 -50.87 27.73 -32.47
C TYR A 3 -50.46 26.75 -31.36
N LEU A 4 -49.53 25.84 -31.66
CA LEU A 4 -48.74 25.10 -30.67
C LEU A 4 -47.34 25.71 -30.58
N LYS A 5 -47.12 26.47 -29.51
CA LYS A 5 -45.82 27.02 -29.10
C LYS A 5 -44.85 25.88 -28.79
N LYS A 6 -43.67 25.90 -29.42
CA LYS A 6 -42.51 25.11 -28.97
C LYS A 6 -42.02 25.71 -27.64
N LEU A 7 -42.13 24.96 -26.56
CA LEU A 7 -41.51 25.28 -25.26
C LEU A 7 -40.06 24.75 -25.30
N SER A 8 -39.11 25.67 -25.43
CA SER A 8 -37.70 25.40 -25.17
C SER A 8 -37.53 25.26 -23.65
N VAL A 9 -37.26 24.04 -23.17
CA VAL A 9 -36.89 23.80 -21.78
C VAL A 9 -35.38 23.99 -21.68
N THR A 10 -34.98 25.13 -21.13
CA THR A 10 -33.59 25.41 -20.74
C THR A 10 -33.25 24.53 -19.54
N ALA A 11 -32.47 23.47 -19.75
CA ALA A 11 -31.92 22.66 -18.66
C ALA A 11 -30.86 23.50 -17.93
N LEU A 12 -31.19 23.97 -16.73
CA LEU A 12 -30.23 24.53 -15.79
C LEU A 12 -29.33 23.39 -15.30
N ALA A 13 -28.08 23.39 -15.77
CA ALA A 13 -27.04 22.53 -15.22
C ALA A 13 -26.70 23.03 -13.80
N THR A 14 -27.25 22.39 -12.79
CA THR A 14 -26.80 22.51 -11.41
C THR A 14 -25.44 21.83 -11.28
N THR A 15 -24.39 22.65 -11.26
CA THR A 15 -23.06 22.23 -10.82
C THR A 15 -23.12 21.82 -9.36
N ALA A 16 -23.21 20.51 -9.10
CA ALA A 16 -22.97 19.95 -7.79
C ALA A 16 -21.49 20.15 -7.47
N ILE A 17 -21.17 21.17 -6.67
CA ILE A 17 -19.87 21.27 -6.00
C ILE A 17 -19.89 20.19 -4.91
N LEU A 18 -19.47 18.97 -5.28
CA LEU A 18 -19.08 17.96 -4.32
C LEU A 18 -17.86 18.50 -3.59
N GLY A 19 -18.08 19.02 -2.38
CA GLY A 19 -17.01 19.26 -1.44
C GLY A 19 -16.35 17.91 -1.14
N ALA A 20 -15.25 17.62 -1.82
CA ALA A 20 -14.41 16.49 -1.49
C ALA A 20 -13.86 16.74 -0.09
N ILE A 21 -14.42 16.04 0.90
CA ILE A 21 -13.83 15.94 2.22
C ILE A 21 -12.51 15.20 1.98
N ALA A 22 -11.39 15.92 1.96
CA ALA A 22 -10.09 15.32 1.77
C ALA A 22 -9.90 14.29 2.90
N ALA A 23 -9.77 13.01 2.54
CA ALA A 23 -9.44 11.98 3.51
C ALA A 23 -8.10 12.37 4.18
N PRO A 24 -7.97 12.25 5.51
CA PRO A 24 -6.71 12.48 6.18
C PRO A 24 -5.67 11.51 5.61
N ALA A 25 -4.47 12.00 5.34
CA ALA A 25 -3.38 11.18 4.81
C ALA A 25 -3.07 10.03 5.77
N ALA A 26 -3.00 8.81 5.23
CA ALA A 26 -2.42 7.66 5.93
C ALA A 26 -0.95 7.97 6.22
N ASN A 27 -0.49 7.63 7.43
CA ASN A 27 0.90 7.81 7.83
C ASN A 27 1.48 6.45 8.21
N ALA A 28 2.30 5.88 7.33
CA ALA A 28 3.22 4.81 7.68
C ALA A 28 4.50 5.43 8.26
N LYS A 29 5.00 4.89 9.37
CA LYS A 29 6.20 5.38 10.04
C LYS A 29 7.27 4.30 10.02
N SER A 30 8.16 4.35 9.04
CA SER A 30 9.46 3.67 9.08
C SER A 30 10.58 4.67 9.39
N HIS A 31 11.68 4.17 9.97
CA HIS A 31 12.90 4.95 10.12
C HIS A 31 13.41 5.34 8.73
N PRO A 32 13.92 6.57 8.51
CA PRO A 32 14.52 6.94 7.23
C PRO A 32 15.87 6.23 7.12
N VAL A 33 15.87 4.95 6.71
CA VAL A 33 17.10 4.17 6.54
C VAL A 33 17.81 4.57 5.24
N ARG A 34 17.06 5.07 4.24
CA ARG A 34 17.60 5.61 2.98
C ARG A 34 17.03 7.00 2.66
N SER A 35 17.86 7.85 2.07
CA SER A 35 17.52 9.22 1.66
C SER A 35 16.31 9.25 0.73
N LEU A 36 15.49 10.31 0.83
CA LEU A 36 14.38 10.56 -0.08
C LEU A 36 14.87 10.54 -1.54
N ILE A 37 14.24 9.74 -2.39
CA ILE A 37 14.52 9.67 -3.83
C ILE A 37 14.17 11.03 -4.45
N ASP A 38 15.11 11.62 -5.20
CA ASP A 38 14.87 12.92 -5.82
C ASP A 38 13.80 12.86 -6.91
N SER A 39 13.13 13.99 -7.17
CA SER A 39 12.00 14.06 -8.09
C SER A 39 12.33 13.62 -9.52
N LYS A 40 13.56 13.87 -10.01
CA LYS A 40 13.95 13.48 -11.37
C LYS A 40 14.09 11.96 -11.45
N THR A 41 14.74 11.36 -10.46
CA THR A 41 14.86 9.90 -10.36
C THR A 41 13.49 9.25 -10.24
N CYS A 42 12.61 9.77 -9.37
CA CYS A 42 11.24 9.28 -9.24
C CYS A 42 10.47 9.27 -10.57
N LYS A 43 10.48 10.38 -11.33
CA LYS A 43 9.80 10.44 -12.63
C LYS A 43 10.31 9.38 -13.60
N THR A 44 11.63 9.15 -13.62
CA THR A 44 12.25 8.17 -14.49
C THR A 44 11.85 6.75 -14.11
N ILE A 45 12.01 6.36 -12.84
CA ILE A 45 11.77 4.97 -12.41
C ILE A 45 10.27 4.63 -12.42
N THR A 46 9.39 5.57 -12.06
CA THR A 46 7.94 5.39 -12.19
C THR A 46 7.54 5.17 -13.64
N LYS A 47 8.10 5.96 -14.58
CA LYS A 47 7.83 5.77 -16.01
C LYS A 47 8.30 4.38 -16.49
N LEU A 48 9.52 3.97 -16.13
CA LEU A 48 10.05 2.67 -16.52
C LEU A 48 9.19 1.52 -15.97
N ALA A 49 8.84 1.58 -14.70
CA ALA A 49 7.97 0.58 -14.07
C ALA A 49 6.60 0.48 -14.75
N ASN A 50 5.96 1.62 -15.06
CA ASN A 50 4.69 1.67 -15.79
C ASN A 50 4.79 1.12 -17.22
N GLU A 51 5.95 1.23 -17.86
CA GLU A 51 6.25 0.64 -19.17
C GLU A 51 6.67 -0.84 -19.07
N GLY A 52 6.69 -1.43 -17.88
CA GLY A 52 7.15 -2.81 -17.64
C GLY A 52 8.66 -2.99 -17.84
N LYS A 53 9.43 -1.89 -17.81
CA LYS A 53 10.89 -1.89 -17.98
C LYS A 53 11.60 -2.00 -16.63
N PRO A 54 12.80 -2.59 -16.60
CA PRO A 54 13.59 -2.67 -15.37
C PRO A 54 13.97 -1.29 -14.86
N VAL A 55 13.95 -1.14 -13.54
CA VAL A 55 14.52 0.01 -12.83
C VAL A 55 16.04 -0.17 -12.82
N PRO A 56 16.85 0.82 -13.27
CA PRO A 56 18.28 0.63 -13.46
C PRO A 56 19.06 0.33 -12.16
N ASP A 57 18.60 0.87 -11.03
CA ASP A 57 19.14 0.58 -9.70
C ASP A 57 17.95 0.31 -8.78
N PRO A 58 17.50 -0.95 -8.64
CA PRO A 58 16.35 -1.28 -7.82
C PRO A 58 16.64 -1.17 -6.32
N SER A 59 17.92 -1.14 -5.91
CA SER A 59 18.29 -1.04 -4.48
C SER A 59 17.78 0.24 -3.82
N ILE A 60 17.59 1.32 -4.59
CA ILE A 60 17.02 2.57 -4.08
C ILE A 60 15.57 2.43 -3.60
N LEU A 61 14.89 1.35 -4.00
CA LEU A 61 13.50 1.05 -3.64
C LEU A 61 13.40 0.09 -2.45
N HIS A 62 14.53 -0.39 -1.90
CA HIS A 62 14.54 -1.37 -0.82
C HIS A 62 14.88 -0.70 0.52
N ASP A 63 14.28 -1.17 1.61
CA ASP A 63 14.62 -0.71 2.96
C ASP A 63 16.06 -1.11 3.35
N GLU A 64 16.48 -2.29 2.90
CA GLU A 64 17.77 -2.90 3.21
C GLU A 64 18.36 -3.57 1.96
N ASP A 65 19.68 -3.83 1.97
CA ASP A 65 20.36 -4.49 0.83
C ASP A 65 20.05 -5.99 0.73
N SER A 66 19.50 -6.59 1.78
CA SER A 66 19.21 -8.03 1.83
C SER A 66 17.74 -8.31 2.08
N VAL A 67 17.20 -9.26 1.31
CA VAL A 67 15.86 -9.83 1.56
C VAL A 67 15.85 -10.53 2.91
N LYS A 68 14.82 -10.24 3.72
CA LYS A 68 14.67 -10.88 5.03
C LYS A 68 14.48 -12.39 4.88
N PRO A 69 15.06 -13.22 5.77
CA PRO A 69 15.01 -14.67 5.65
C PRO A 69 13.59 -15.24 5.45
N TYR A 70 12.61 -14.66 6.15
CA TYR A 70 11.21 -15.10 6.10
C TYR A 70 10.49 -14.85 4.77
N PHE A 71 11.11 -14.11 3.84
CA PHE A 71 10.57 -13.82 2.52
C PHE A 71 11.48 -14.27 1.37
N ARG A 72 12.64 -14.88 1.67
CA ARG A 72 13.64 -15.28 0.67
C ARG A 72 13.10 -16.21 -0.42
N ASP A 73 12.11 -17.04 -0.06
CA ASP A 73 11.48 -17.98 -0.99
C ASP A 73 10.33 -17.36 -1.81
N GLY A 74 10.13 -16.04 -1.70
CA GLY A 74 9.08 -15.31 -2.43
C GLY A 74 7.67 -15.49 -1.85
N VAL A 75 7.54 -16.09 -0.67
CA VAL A 75 6.25 -16.28 0.01
C VAL A 75 6.28 -15.63 1.39
N LEU A 76 5.55 -14.53 1.57
CA LEU A 76 5.33 -13.93 2.88
C LEU A 76 4.20 -14.68 3.59
N LYS A 77 4.54 -15.59 4.49
CA LYS A 77 3.57 -16.23 5.37
C LYS A 77 3.19 -15.27 6.49
N TYR A 78 1.89 -15.12 6.74
CA TYR A 78 1.41 -14.32 7.86
C TYR A 78 0.33 -15.06 8.65
N LYS A 79 0.26 -14.76 9.94
CA LYS A 79 -0.87 -15.10 10.81
C LYS A 79 -1.47 -13.81 11.35
N VAL A 80 -2.77 -13.83 11.62
CA VAL A 80 -3.47 -12.65 12.09
C VAL A 80 -4.07 -12.91 13.46
N ALA A 81 -3.98 -11.93 14.36
CA ALA A 81 -4.58 -12.03 15.68
C ALA A 81 -6.10 -12.21 15.61
N ASP A 82 -6.65 -13.03 16.50
CA ASP A 82 -8.09 -13.37 16.54
C ASP A 82 -8.99 -12.13 16.67
N ASN A 83 -8.51 -11.08 17.34
CA ASN A 83 -9.25 -9.85 17.59
C ASN A 83 -9.03 -8.77 16.51
N PHE A 84 -8.43 -9.10 15.37
CA PHE A 84 -8.17 -8.13 14.31
C PHE A 84 -9.48 -7.74 13.59
N PRO A 85 -9.93 -6.48 13.67
CA PRO A 85 -11.28 -6.12 13.27
C PRO A 85 -11.42 -5.78 11.77
N TYR A 86 -10.32 -5.69 11.02
CA TYR A 86 -10.29 -5.14 9.66
C TYR A 86 -10.01 -6.20 8.60
N ARG A 87 -10.68 -7.36 8.67
CA ARG A 87 -10.41 -8.50 7.78
C ARG A 87 -10.64 -8.16 6.32
N GLU A 88 -11.73 -7.48 6.00
CA GLU A 88 -12.04 -7.06 4.63
C GLU A 88 -10.90 -6.22 4.01
N GLN A 89 -10.35 -5.26 4.76
CA GLN A 89 -9.26 -4.40 4.27
C GLN A 89 -7.93 -5.17 4.17
N LEU A 90 -7.67 -6.11 5.08
CA LEU A 90 -6.50 -6.98 5.00
C LEU A 90 -6.59 -7.91 3.78
N ASP A 91 -7.73 -8.56 3.59
CA ASP A 91 -7.96 -9.48 2.47
C ASP A 91 -7.84 -8.73 1.14
N ALA A 92 -8.37 -7.51 1.05
CA ALA A 92 -8.24 -6.66 -0.13
C ALA A 92 -6.78 -6.22 -0.38
N ALA A 93 -6.04 -5.84 0.66
CA ALA A 93 -4.62 -5.49 0.55
C ALA A 93 -3.78 -6.69 0.05
N VAL A 94 -4.04 -7.88 0.58
CA VAL A 94 -3.36 -9.12 0.19
C VAL A 94 -3.71 -9.52 -1.23
N ALA A 95 -4.99 -9.40 -1.62
CA ALA A 95 -5.43 -9.67 -2.99
C ALA A 95 -4.77 -8.72 -3.99
N ASP A 96 -4.68 -7.43 -3.68
CA ASP A 96 -4.05 -6.41 -4.53
C ASP A 96 -2.57 -6.72 -4.77
N TRP A 97 -1.82 -7.03 -3.71
CA TRP A 97 -0.42 -7.49 -3.83
C TRP A 97 -0.30 -8.77 -4.65
N ASN A 98 -1.06 -9.81 -4.35
CA ASN A 98 -0.98 -11.08 -5.06
C ASN A 98 -1.33 -10.94 -6.56
N GLN A 99 -2.30 -10.09 -6.89
CA GLN A 99 -2.65 -9.76 -8.27
C GLN A 99 -1.48 -9.05 -8.96
N ALA A 100 -0.91 -8.01 -8.33
CA ALA A 100 0.15 -7.20 -8.91
C ALA A 100 1.48 -7.97 -9.07
N LEU A 101 1.80 -8.87 -8.14
CA LEU A 101 3.02 -9.70 -8.17
C LEU A 101 2.96 -10.82 -9.24
N GLY A 102 1.76 -11.15 -9.75
CA GLY A 102 1.59 -12.07 -10.87
C GLY A 102 2.20 -13.45 -10.64
N GLY A 103 2.24 -13.93 -9.39
CA GLY A 103 2.79 -15.23 -9.01
C GLY A 103 4.32 -15.31 -8.87
N LYS A 104 5.05 -14.22 -9.10
CA LYS A 104 6.51 -14.17 -8.86
C LYS A 104 6.87 -14.13 -7.38
N ALA A 105 5.98 -13.55 -6.59
CA ALA A 105 5.97 -13.62 -5.13
C ALA A 105 4.51 -13.64 -4.66
N SER A 106 4.27 -13.98 -3.40
CA SER A 106 2.93 -14.07 -2.84
C SER A 106 2.87 -13.82 -1.35
N LEU A 107 1.69 -13.43 -0.88
CA LEU A 107 1.33 -13.33 0.52
C LEU A 107 0.30 -14.40 0.84
N LYS A 108 0.50 -15.13 1.94
CA LYS A 108 -0.34 -16.26 2.33
C LYS A 108 -0.66 -16.24 3.82
N GLU A 109 -1.96 -16.20 4.15
CA GLU A 109 -2.39 -16.45 5.52
C GLU A 109 -2.17 -17.93 5.86
N VAL A 110 -1.61 -18.20 7.03
CA VAL A 110 -1.46 -19.54 7.60
C VAL A 110 -2.22 -19.62 8.91
N LYS A 111 -2.73 -20.82 9.24
CA LYS A 111 -3.38 -21.04 10.53
C LYS A 111 -2.34 -20.90 11.66
N PRO A 112 -2.77 -20.56 12.89
CA PRO A 112 -1.86 -20.54 14.04
C PRO A 112 -1.09 -21.85 14.24
N SER A 113 -1.70 -23.00 13.90
CA SER A 113 -1.07 -24.33 13.97
C SER A 113 -0.04 -24.61 12.87
N GLU A 114 -0.05 -23.82 11.79
CA GLU A 114 0.84 -23.93 10.62
C GLU A 114 1.95 -22.86 10.66
N ALA A 115 1.89 -21.95 11.62
CA ALA A 115 2.88 -20.89 11.78
C ALA A 115 4.21 -21.46 12.26
N ASP A 116 5.29 -21.05 11.58
CA ASP A 116 6.68 -21.37 11.88
C ASP A 116 7.45 -20.11 12.29
N ASP A 117 8.76 -20.25 12.51
CA ASP A 117 9.62 -19.13 12.89
C ASP A 117 9.61 -18.01 11.85
N ASP A 118 9.33 -18.30 10.58
CA ASP A 118 9.31 -17.34 9.46
C ASP A 118 7.92 -16.78 9.18
N THR A 119 6.93 -17.11 10.00
CA THR A 119 5.59 -16.54 9.86
C THR A 119 5.51 -15.18 10.56
N ILE A 120 5.18 -14.12 9.81
CA ILE A 120 4.95 -12.80 10.39
C ILE A 120 3.59 -12.74 11.12
N SER A 121 3.46 -11.86 12.10
CA SER A 121 2.21 -11.62 12.83
C SER A 121 1.59 -10.30 12.42
N ILE A 122 0.28 -10.29 12.18
CA ILE A 122 -0.51 -9.07 11.95
C ILE A 122 -1.42 -8.87 13.16
N ILE A 123 -1.27 -7.74 13.84
CA ILE A 123 -2.01 -7.44 15.07
C ILE A 123 -2.72 -6.09 15.00
N TYR A 124 -3.74 -5.95 15.82
CA TYR A 124 -4.46 -4.71 16.02
C TYR A 124 -4.13 -4.11 17.39
N ASN A 125 -3.51 -2.93 17.39
CA ASN A 125 -3.15 -2.16 18.57
C ASN A 125 -3.80 -0.78 18.48
N PRO A 126 -5.04 -0.59 18.94
CA PRO A 126 -5.74 0.67 18.80
C PRO A 126 -4.99 1.83 19.46
N ASP A 127 -4.72 2.89 18.71
CA ASP A 127 -4.29 4.18 19.25
C ASP A 127 -5.48 5.14 19.27
N ARG A 128 -5.80 5.66 20.47
CA ARG A 128 -6.89 6.61 20.69
C ARG A 128 -6.61 8.01 20.10
N ARG A 129 -5.40 8.26 19.57
CA ARG A 129 -4.94 9.59 19.12
C ARG A 129 -5.31 9.98 17.68
N GLY A 130 -6.15 9.20 16.98
CA GLY A 130 -7.01 9.80 15.94
C GLY A 130 -6.71 9.54 14.46
N TYR A 131 -5.66 8.79 14.09
CA TYR A 131 -5.30 8.60 12.67
C TYR A 131 -5.11 7.13 12.30
N VAL A 132 -5.35 6.80 11.04
CA VAL A 132 -4.99 5.50 10.46
C VAL A 132 -3.47 5.45 10.36
N GLN A 133 -2.86 4.58 11.15
CA GLN A 133 -1.42 4.36 11.18
C GLN A 133 -1.11 2.87 11.11
N GLY A 134 -0.02 2.56 10.43
CA GLY A 134 0.60 1.24 10.40
C GLY A 134 1.98 1.29 11.02
N SER A 135 2.51 0.13 11.37
CA SER A 135 3.93 -0.02 11.68
C SER A 135 4.37 -1.44 11.33
N ALA A 136 5.25 -1.58 10.36
CA ALA A 136 6.02 -2.77 10.09
C ALA A 136 7.27 -2.82 10.98
N TYR A 137 7.52 -3.98 11.56
CA TYR A 137 8.73 -4.30 12.31
C TYR A 137 9.32 -5.59 11.72
N PRO A 138 10.06 -5.51 10.60
CA PRO A 138 10.67 -6.68 9.96
C PRO A 138 11.48 -7.55 10.91
N ASP A 139 12.29 -6.94 11.79
CA ASP A 139 13.14 -7.67 12.76
C ASP A 139 12.35 -8.37 13.87
N HIS A 140 11.10 -7.95 14.10
CA HIS A 140 10.18 -8.59 15.03
C HIS A 140 9.12 -9.45 14.32
N LYS A 141 9.21 -9.59 12.98
CA LYS A 141 8.24 -10.31 12.14
C LYS A 141 6.80 -9.87 12.45
N LEU A 142 6.58 -8.55 12.54
CA LEU A 142 5.33 -7.98 13.07
C LEU A 142 4.82 -6.81 12.24
N VAL A 143 3.53 -6.82 11.91
CA VAL A 143 2.77 -5.67 11.44
C VAL A 143 1.74 -5.28 12.50
N SER A 144 1.74 -4.02 12.91
CA SER A 144 0.80 -3.47 13.89
C SER A 144 -0.06 -2.40 13.25
N ILE A 145 -1.36 -2.65 13.17
CA ILE A 145 -2.33 -1.66 12.71
C ILE A 145 -2.86 -0.87 13.89
N LYS A 146 -2.70 0.45 13.81
CA LYS A 146 -3.06 1.42 14.86
C LYS A 146 -4.05 2.41 14.27
N THR A 147 -5.33 2.19 14.50
CA THR A 147 -6.35 3.16 14.12
C THR A 147 -7.47 3.16 15.17
N PRO A 148 -8.07 4.32 15.50
CA PRO A 148 -9.21 4.37 16.41
C PRO A 148 -10.50 3.83 15.77
N ASN A 149 -10.63 3.90 14.44
CA ASN A 149 -11.80 3.45 13.68
C ASN A 149 -11.47 3.25 12.18
N ALA A 150 -12.41 2.65 11.44
CA ALA A 150 -12.31 2.43 9.99
C ALA A 150 -13.06 3.50 9.18
N THR A 151 -13.07 4.76 9.63
CA THR A 151 -13.84 5.83 8.93
C THR A 151 -13.42 6.01 7.47
N TYR A 152 -12.22 5.56 7.08
CA TYR A 152 -11.72 5.55 5.70
C TYR A 152 -11.20 4.15 5.32
N PRO A 153 -12.08 3.24 4.84
CA PRO A 153 -11.71 1.86 4.54
C PRO A 153 -10.59 1.72 3.50
N GLU A 154 -10.60 2.53 2.45
CA GLU A 154 -9.57 2.51 1.40
C GLU A 154 -8.21 2.97 1.93
N ALA A 155 -8.18 4.01 2.77
CA ALA A 155 -6.94 4.46 3.41
C ALA A 155 -6.39 3.41 4.39
N LEU A 156 -7.27 2.67 5.06
CA LEU A 156 -6.89 1.56 5.93
C LEU A 156 -6.34 0.37 5.13
N GLN A 157 -6.98 0.00 4.02
CA GLN A 157 -6.45 -1.00 3.09
C GLN A 157 -5.06 -0.58 2.59
N GLY A 158 -4.92 0.66 2.08
CA GLY A 158 -3.64 1.18 1.60
C GLY A 158 -2.57 1.19 2.69
N THR A 159 -2.93 1.51 3.93
CA THR A 159 -2.01 1.43 5.08
C THR A 159 -1.56 0.00 5.33
N ILE A 160 -2.48 -0.96 5.37
CA ILE A 160 -2.13 -2.39 5.55
C ILE A 160 -1.23 -2.85 4.41
N ALA A 161 -1.58 -2.52 3.16
CA ALA A 161 -0.80 -2.88 1.98
C ALA A 161 0.62 -2.27 2.02
N HIS A 162 0.76 -1.02 2.44
CA HIS A 162 2.06 -0.36 2.62
C HIS A 162 2.94 -1.09 3.63
N GLU A 163 2.40 -1.41 4.82
CA GLU A 163 3.18 -2.12 5.84
C GLU A 163 3.56 -3.54 5.39
N LEU A 164 2.70 -4.21 4.63
CA LEU A 164 3.04 -5.50 4.02
C LEU A 164 4.16 -5.36 2.97
N GLY A 165 4.23 -4.25 2.24
CA GLY A 165 5.34 -3.92 1.34
C GLY A 165 6.68 -3.86 2.07
N HIS A 166 6.73 -3.21 3.24
CA HIS A 166 7.91 -3.20 4.11
C HIS A 166 8.29 -4.60 4.59
N MET A 167 7.32 -5.45 4.93
CA MET A 167 7.62 -6.83 5.31
C MET A 167 8.26 -7.60 4.15
N MET A 168 7.90 -7.31 2.91
CA MET A 168 8.51 -7.86 1.71
C MET A 168 9.81 -7.14 1.27
N GLY A 169 10.31 -6.17 2.05
CA GLY A 169 11.59 -5.50 1.81
C GLY A 169 11.54 -4.22 0.98
N ALA A 170 10.35 -3.78 0.53
CA ALA A 170 10.22 -2.48 -0.12
C ALA A 170 10.43 -1.36 0.90
N GLY A 171 11.22 -0.36 0.53
CA GLY A 171 11.34 0.89 1.27
C GLY A 171 10.45 1.99 0.73
N HIS A 172 10.51 3.14 1.38
CA HIS A 172 9.77 4.31 0.92
C HIS A 172 10.23 4.74 -0.48
N SER A 173 9.28 4.94 -1.38
CA SER A 173 9.55 5.19 -2.80
C SER A 173 9.18 6.60 -3.25
N CYS A 174 8.28 6.75 -4.22
CA CYS A 174 7.99 7.99 -4.92
C CYS A 174 6.52 8.36 -4.80
N ALA A 175 6.24 9.67 -4.82
CA ALA A 175 4.86 10.15 -4.87
C ALA A 175 4.05 9.47 -6.00
N GLY A 176 2.84 9.05 -5.66
CA GLY A 176 1.92 8.31 -6.53
C GLY A 176 2.04 6.80 -6.43
N ALA A 177 3.04 6.27 -5.72
CA ALA A 177 3.16 4.84 -5.43
C ALA A 177 2.49 4.49 -4.08
N LEU A 178 2.25 3.20 -3.84
CA LEU A 178 1.77 2.71 -2.54
C LEU A 178 2.82 2.92 -1.46
N MET A 179 4.08 2.66 -1.78
CA MET A 179 5.22 2.79 -0.87
C MET A 179 5.72 4.24 -0.73
N ALA A 180 4.98 5.25 -1.22
CA ALA A 180 5.35 6.64 -1.00
C ALA A 180 5.40 6.97 0.50
N GLY A 181 6.49 7.62 0.97
CA GLY A 181 6.58 8.06 2.35
C GLY A 181 5.56 9.17 2.66
N ALA A 182 5.21 9.37 3.93
CA ALA A 182 4.17 10.34 4.35
C ALA A 182 4.36 11.79 3.82
N ASN A 183 5.61 12.19 3.52
CA ASN A 183 5.94 13.51 2.96
C ASN A 183 5.91 13.57 1.42
N GLN A 184 5.69 12.44 0.75
CA GLN A 184 5.71 12.29 -0.72
C GLN A 184 4.30 12.12 -1.27
N ASN A 185 3.53 13.21 -1.26
CA ASN A 185 2.15 13.22 -1.77
C ASN A 185 2.08 13.46 -3.30
N PRO A 186 1.03 12.93 -3.98
CA PRO A 186 -0.04 12.06 -3.46
C PRO A 186 0.45 10.64 -3.14
N ILE A 187 -0.30 9.88 -2.35
CA ILE A 187 -0.03 8.46 -2.03
C ILE A 187 -1.11 7.60 -2.71
N SER A 188 -0.73 6.47 -3.31
CA SER A 188 -1.69 5.48 -3.81
C SER A 188 -2.21 4.60 -2.68
N TYR A 189 -3.48 4.22 -2.71
CA TYR A 189 -4.03 3.19 -1.81
C TYR A 189 -3.94 1.77 -2.39
N TYR A 190 -3.45 1.65 -3.62
CA TYR A 190 -3.32 0.38 -4.35
C TYR A 190 -1.88 0.18 -4.83
N VAL A 191 -1.49 -1.09 -4.97
CA VAL A 191 -0.18 -1.50 -5.45
C VAL A 191 0.05 -0.99 -6.88
N THR A 192 1.17 -0.32 -7.09
CA THR A 192 1.56 0.22 -8.41
C THR A 192 2.69 -0.60 -9.04
N PRO A 193 2.94 -0.45 -10.35
CA PRO A 193 4.07 -1.13 -10.99
C PRO A 193 5.43 -0.80 -10.35
N LEU A 194 5.60 0.39 -9.76
CA LEU A 194 6.84 0.74 -9.06
C LEU A 194 7.00 -0.06 -7.76
N ASP A 195 5.90 -0.32 -7.06
CA ASP A 195 5.91 -1.14 -5.84
C ASP A 195 6.23 -2.60 -6.18
N VAL A 196 5.69 -3.13 -7.29
CA VAL A 196 6.06 -4.46 -7.81
C VAL A 196 7.55 -4.53 -8.16
N ALA A 197 8.10 -3.49 -8.77
CA ALA A 197 9.53 -3.42 -9.07
C ALA A 197 10.38 -3.50 -7.78
N ALA A 198 9.95 -2.83 -6.70
CA ALA A 198 10.62 -2.86 -5.40
C ALA A 198 10.60 -4.23 -4.72
N ILE A 199 9.63 -5.10 -5.05
CA ILE A 199 9.55 -6.46 -4.52
C ILE A 199 10.29 -7.46 -5.39
N ILE A 200 10.20 -7.33 -6.71
CA ILE A 200 10.68 -8.36 -7.63
C ILE A 200 12.14 -8.12 -8.05
N GLN A 201 12.53 -6.87 -8.33
CA GLN A 201 13.80 -6.60 -8.98
C GLN A 201 14.94 -6.58 -7.97
N GLY A 202 15.94 -7.44 -8.15
CA GLY A 202 17.11 -7.51 -7.26
C GLY A 202 16.85 -8.19 -5.92
N GLN A 203 15.67 -8.79 -5.72
CA GLN A 203 15.35 -9.62 -4.56
C GLN A 203 15.21 -11.10 -4.91
N PHE A 204 14.72 -11.40 -6.12
CA PHE A 204 14.56 -12.75 -6.66
C PHE A 204 15.30 -12.80 -8.00
N ASP A 205 16.32 -13.66 -8.09
CA ASP A 205 17.13 -13.87 -9.30
C ASP A 205 16.33 -14.58 -10.42
#